data_AF-A0AAI9R614-F1
#
_entry.id   AF-A0AAI9R614-F1
#
_cell.length_a   1.000
_cell.length_b   1.000
_cell.length_c   1.000
_cell.angle_alpha   90.00
_cell.angle_beta   90.00
_cell.angle_gamma   90.00
#
_symmetry.space_group_name_H-M   'P 1'
#
loop_
_entity.id
_entity.type
_entity.pdbx_description
1 polymer ?
#
loop_
_entity_poly.entity_id
_entity_poly.type
_entity_poly.pdbx_seq_one_letter_code
_entity_poly.pdbx_strand_id
1 'polypeptide(L)'
;MRKIAILLTLTMLLASLAGCAGDDESPSPVGEWWHAETMAIDIDEDGGLVDGDGNPGTWSTDCDGCDGDYLLLKIGDGDGLNFQYAVEGNWMWLKPVGEEECAVFSLESTPNDEYDDRVAELTPPSFCE
;
A
#
# COMPACT_ATOMS: atom_id res chain seq x y z
N MET A 1 -59.39 -37.70 -10.85
CA MET A 1 -58.41 -37.42 -9.77
C MET A 1 -57.05 -37.10 -10.40
N ARG A 2 -56.24 -36.24 -9.74
CA ARG A 2 -55.11 -35.41 -10.24
C ARG A 2 -55.63 -34.01 -10.61
N LYS A 3 -55.88 -33.08 -9.68
CA LYS A 3 -55.08 -32.55 -8.56
C LYS A 3 -53.71 -31.99 -9.00
N ILE A 4 -53.67 -30.66 -8.96
CA ILE A 4 -52.56 -29.78 -8.55
C ILE A 4 -51.82 -29.07 -9.70
N ALA A 5 -52.30 -27.87 -9.98
CA ALA A 5 -51.50 -26.76 -10.48
C ALA A 5 -50.57 -26.28 -9.35
N ILE A 6 -49.27 -26.18 -9.61
CA ILE A 6 -48.33 -25.40 -8.80
C ILE A 6 -47.62 -24.45 -9.77
N LEU A 7 -48.16 -23.23 -9.86
CA LEU A 7 -47.36 -22.03 -10.11
C LEU A 7 -46.51 -21.80 -8.85
N LEU A 8 -45.19 -21.71 -9.00
CA LEU A 8 -44.25 -20.90 -8.21
C LEU A 8 -42.81 -21.29 -8.57
N THR A 9 -42.25 -20.69 -9.61
CA THR A 9 -40.80 -20.61 -9.81
C THR A 9 -40.44 -19.16 -10.10
N LEU A 10 -40.57 -18.34 -9.05
CA LEU A 10 -40.16 -16.95 -9.05
C LEU A 10 -39.44 -16.71 -7.72
N THR A 11 -38.15 -17.09 -7.67
CA THR A 11 -37.09 -16.62 -6.75
C THR A 11 -35.86 -17.54 -6.86
N MET A 12 -35.06 -17.35 -7.91
CA MET A 12 -33.61 -17.60 -7.83
C MET A 12 -32.98 -16.20 -7.83
N LEU A 13 -33.10 -15.51 -6.69
CA LEU A 13 -31.96 -15.28 -5.78
C LEU A 13 -30.78 -14.64 -6.52
N LEU A 14 -30.94 -13.34 -6.75
CA LEU A 14 -29.86 -12.36 -6.72
C LEU A 14 -29.18 -12.45 -5.35
N ALA A 15 -28.12 -13.25 -5.25
CA ALA A 15 -27.14 -13.21 -4.16
C ALA A 15 -25.96 -14.14 -4.48
N SER A 16 -25.24 -13.87 -5.57
CA SER A 16 -23.83 -14.26 -5.59
C SER A 16 -23.08 -13.20 -4.79
N LEU A 17 -23.03 -13.43 -3.46
CA LEU A 17 -21.87 -13.20 -2.58
C LEU A 17 -21.04 -11.95 -2.93
N ALA A 18 -21.25 -10.78 -2.31
CA ALA A 18 -20.77 -10.48 -0.96
C ALA A 18 -19.54 -11.32 -0.59
N GLY A 19 -18.37 -10.87 -1.06
CA GLY A 19 -17.08 -11.50 -0.81
C GLY A 19 -15.89 -10.59 -1.16
N CYS A 20 -16.00 -9.28 -0.92
CA CYS A 20 -14.83 -8.51 -0.47
C CYS A 20 -15.02 -8.37 1.04
N ALA A 21 -15.06 -9.54 1.70
CA ALA A 21 -15.00 -9.60 3.16
C ALA A 21 -13.56 -9.23 3.49
N GLY A 22 -13.41 -8.15 4.26
CA GLY A 22 -12.15 -7.47 4.56
C GLY A 22 -10.97 -8.40 4.60
N ASP A 23 -10.08 -8.22 3.63
CA ASP A 23 -8.69 -8.17 4.00
C ASP A 23 -8.56 -6.90 4.84
N ASP A 24 -8.63 -7.08 6.15
CA ASP A 24 -7.81 -6.33 7.09
C ASP A 24 -6.32 -6.69 6.83
N GLU A 25 -5.88 -6.70 5.56
CA GLU A 25 -4.48 -6.64 5.20
C GLU A 25 -4.07 -5.24 5.63
N SER A 26 -3.43 -5.18 6.80
CA SER A 26 -2.67 -4.00 7.17
C SER A 26 -1.87 -3.57 5.94
N PRO A 27 -1.84 -2.26 5.60
CA PRO A 27 -1.16 -1.77 4.41
C PRO A 27 0.26 -2.35 4.40
N SER A 28 0.53 -3.28 3.48
CA SER A 28 1.82 -3.96 3.46
C SER A 28 2.80 -3.09 2.68
N PRO A 29 3.93 -2.67 3.29
CA PRO A 29 4.96 -1.94 2.56
C PRO A 29 5.78 -2.86 1.65
N VAL A 30 5.52 -4.17 1.64
CA VAL A 30 6.23 -5.14 0.80
C VAL A 30 5.96 -4.86 -0.68
N GLY A 31 7.04 -4.81 -1.46
CA GLY A 31 6.99 -4.57 -2.90
C GLY A 31 8.14 -3.69 -3.40
N GLU A 32 8.24 -3.62 -4.73
CA GLU A 32 9.17 -2.73 -5.41
C GLU A 32 8.48 -1.39 -5.68
N TRP A 33 9.01 -0.33 -5.07
CA TRP A 33 8.43 1.01 -5.09
C TRP A 33 9.26 1.95 -5.95
N TRP A 34 8.57 2.66 -6.84
CA TRP A 34 9.13 3.50 -7.87
C TRP A 34 8.74 4.96 -7.67
N HIS A 35 9.71 5.86 -7.86
CA HIS A 35 9.47 7.27 -8.09
C HIS A 35 9.65 7.56 -9.57
N ALA A 36 8.54 7.74 -10.29
CA ALA A 36 8.50 7.74 -11.74
C ALA A 36 9.26 6.53 -12.33
N GLU A 37 10.35 6.75 -13.05
CA GLU A 37 11.16 5.71 -13.72
C GLU A 37 12.31 5.19 -12.85
N THR A 38 12.44 5.68 -11.62
CA THR A 38 13.54 5.33 -10.71
C THR A 38 13.03 4.42 -9.60
N MET A 39 13.57 3.20 -9.49
CA MET A 39 13.31 2.33 -8.35
C MET A 39 13.87 3.00 -7.10
N ALA A 40 13.01 3.24 -6.12
CA ALA A 40 13.38 3.91 -4.88
C ALA A 40 13.77 2.90 -3.80
N ILE A 41 12.96 1.85 -3.64
CA ILE A 41 13.18 0.81 -2.64
C ILE A 41 12.44 -0.48 -3.03
N ASP A 42 13.05 -1.63 -2.81
CA ASP A 42 12.44 -2.96 -2.88
C ASP A 42 12.38 -3.54 -1.47
N ILE A 43 11.19 -3.88 -0.99
CA ILE A 43 10.91 -4.31 0.38
C ILE A 43 10.43 -5.76 0.36
N ASP A 44 11.20 -6.67 0.97
CA ASP A 44 10.95 -8.11 0.99
C ASP A 44 10.13 -8.53 2.23
N GLU A 45 9.33 -9.60 2.10
CA GLU A 45 8.53 -10.16 3.21
C GLU A 45 9.38 -10.68 4.39
N ASP A 46 10.67 -10.94 4.19
CA ASP A 46 11.57 -11.50 5.20
C ASP A 46 12.22 -10.44 6.12
N GLY A 47 11.84 -9.17 5.94
CA GLY A 47 12.40 -8.03 6.67
C GLY A 47 13.62 -7.40 5.99
N GLY A 48 14.05 -7.94 4.84
CA GLY A 48 15.07 -7.36 3.97
C GLY A 48 14.53 -6.22 3.11
N LEU A 49 15.42 -5.33 2.68
CA LEU A 49 15.13 -4.36 1.63
C LEU A 49 16.39 -4.04 0.83
N VAL A 50 16.21 -3.51 -0.37
CA VAL A 50 17.29 -2.94 -1.22
C VAL A 50 16.89 -1.54 -1.65
N ASP A 51 17.76 -0.53 -1.46
CA ASP A 51 17.50 0.82 -1.94
C ASP A 51 17.73 0.97 -3.45
N GLY A 52 17.34 2.12 -4.03
CA GLY A 52 17.54 2.42 -5.45
C GLY A 52 18.99 2.38 -5.94
N ASP A 53 19.97 2.46 -5.04
CA ASP A 53 21.40 2.33 -5.34
C ASP A 53 21.92 0.89 -5.21
N GLY A 54 21.07 -0.06 -4.81
CA GLY A 54 21.41 -1.46 -4.63
C GLY A 54 22.03 -1.79 -3.26
N ASN A 55 21.95 -0.89 -2.29
CA ASN A 55 22.44 -1.13 -0.94
C ASN A 55 21.41 -1.94 -0.14
N PRO A 56 21.83 -3.03 0.53
CA PRO A 56 20.94 -3.79 1.36
C PRO A 56 20.60 -3.06 2.67
N GLY A 57 19.42 -3.35 3.20
CA GLY A 57 18.92 -2.84 4.46
C GLY A 57 17.93 -3.79 5.12
N THR A 58 17.29 -3.27 6.17
CA THR A 58 16.21 -3.95 6.89
C THR A 58 15.07 -2.98 7.12
N TRP A 59 13.84 -3.49 7.13
CA TRP A 59 12.65 -2.72 7.47
C TRP A 59 11.88 -3.34 8.64
N SER A 60 11.02 -2.54 9.25
CA SER A 60 10.09 -2.99 10.28
C SER A 60 8.90 -2.04 10.36
N THR A 61 7.71 -2.58 10.66
CA THR A 61 6.54 -1.78 11.07
C THR A 61 6.40 -1.70 12.59
N ASP A 62 7.24 -2.41 13.34
CA ASP A 62 7.29 -2.33 14.79
C ASP A 62 8.01 -1.05 15.21
N CYS A 63 7.25 -0.06 15.70
CA CYS A 63 7.78 1.12 16.36
C CYS A 63 7.24 1.23 17.80
N ASP A 64 8.15 1.24 18.78
CA ASP A 64 7.81 1.44 20.19
C ASP A 64 7.41 2.90 20.47
N GLY A 65 6.15 3.11 20.84
CA GLY A 65 5.63 4.44 21.23
C GLY A 65 5.23 5.35 20.08
N CYS A 66 5.11 4.78 18.88
CA CYS A 66 4.52 5.43 17.71
C CYS A 66 2.99 5.30 17.71
N ASP A 67 2.27 6.35 17.29
CA ASP A 67 0.79 6.35 17.19
C ASP A 67 0.35 6.30 15.72
N GLY A 68 -0.11 5.15 15.25
CA GLY A 68 -0.51 4.92 13.84
C GLY A 68 0.42 3.95 13.09
N ASP A 69 0.37 3.97 11.76
CA ASP A 69 1.18 3.12 10.90
C ASP A 69 2.55 3.76 10.65
N TYR A 70 3.62 3.05 11.02
CA TYR A 70 5.01 3.49 10.84
C TYR A 70 5.86 2.46 10.12
N LEU A 71 6.84 2.96 9.37
CA LEU A 71 7.84 2.17 8.68
C LEU A 71 9.22 2.64 9.12
N LEU A 72 9.98 1.77 9.75
CA LEU A 72 11.40 1.97 10.06
C LEU A 72 12.23 1.40 8.90
N LEU A 73 13.00 2.24 8.25
CA LEU A 73 13.94 1.83 7.19
C LEU A 73 15.38 2.01 7.67
N LYS A 74 16.20 0.97 7.54
CA LYS A 74 17.62 1.03 7.88
C LYS A 74 18.45 0.53 6.71
N ILE A 75 19.22 1.42 6.09
CA ILE A 75 20.16 1.08 5.01
C ILE A 75 21.58 0.96 5.59
N GLY A 76 22.28 -0.13 5.27
CA GLY A 76 23.63 -0.39 5.75
C GLY A 76 23.77 -0.30 7.28
N ASP A 77 24.83 0.36 7.74
CA ASP A 77 25.17 0.50 9.16
C ASP A 77 24.59 1.76 9.83
N GLY A 78 23.72 2.51 9.14
CA GLY A 78 23.16 3.77 9.64
C GLY A 78 22.19 3.61 10.81
N ASP A 79 21.86 4.75 11.42
CA ASP A 79 20.72 4.86 12.32
C ASP A 79 19.45 4.85 11.45
N GLY A 80 18.54 3.90 11.69
CA GLY A 80 17.31 3.76 10.90
C GLY A 80 16.41 4.99 11.01
N LEU A 81 15.67 5.28 9.95
CA LEU A 81 14.75 6.40 9.85
C LEU A 81 13.32 5.91 9.98
N ASN A 82 12.53 6.58 10.83
CA ASN A 82 11.11 6.29 10.97
C ASN A 82 10.30 7.17 10.03
N PHE A 83 9.32 6.56 9.37
CA PHE A 83 8.36 7.22 8.50
C PHE A 83 6.95 6.93 8.99
N GLN A 84 6.07 7.92 8.92
CA GLN A 84 4.65 7.65 8.80
C GLN A 84 4.41 7.11 7.39
N TYR A 85 3.62 6.05 7.26
CA TYR A 85 3.33 5.48 5.96
C TYR A 85 1.86 5.12 5.78
N ALA A 86 1.46 5.06 4.52
CA ALA A 86 0.20 4.46 4.09
C ALA A 86 0.44 3.77 2.75
N VAL A 87 -0.25 2.65 2.54
CA VAL A 87 -0.34 1.99 1.25
C VAL A 87 -1.81 1.95 0.85
N GLU A 88 -2.14 2.56 -0.29
CA GLU A 88 -3.49 2.58 -0.85
C GLU A 88 -3.45 2.11 -2.30
N GLY A 89 -3.90 0.88 -2.53
CA GLY A 89 -3.82 0.24 -3.83
C GLY A 89 -2.36 0.09 -4.28
N ASN A 90 -2.00 0.74 -5.39
CA ASN A 90 -0.66 0.65 -5.99
C ASN A 90 0.27 1.81 -5.60
N TRP A 91 -0.07 2.56 -4.56
CA TRP A 91 0.65 3.75 -4.14
C TRP A 91 1.04 3.67 -2.67
N MET A 92 2.25 4.14 -2.38
CA MET A 92 2.77 4.29 -1.04
C MET A 92 3.10 5.76 -0.78
N TRP A 93 2.71 6.24 0.40
CA TRP A 93 3.10 7.56 0.91
C TRP A 93 4.04 7.36 2.08
N LEU A 94 5.16 8.09 2.09
CA LEU A 94 6.12 8.13 3.18
C LEU A 94 6.34 9.56 3.63
N LYS A 95 6.26 9.79 4.94
CA LYS A 95 6.65 11.08 5.55
C LYS A 95 7.66 10.83 6.66
N PRO A 96 8.89 11.36 6.57
CA PRO A 96 9.86 11.24 7.65
C PRO A 96 9.28 11.82 8.95
N VAL A 97 9.44 11.10 10.06
CA VAL A 97 8.95 11.57 11.35
C VAL A 97 9.72 12.81 11.77
N GLY A 98 9.00 13.93 11.91
CA GLY A 98 9.58 15.24 12.25
C GLY A 98 9.76 16.17 11.04
N GLU A 99 9.44 15.71 9.84
CA GLU A 99 9.41 16.51 8.62
C GLU A 99 7.98 16.70 8.09
N GLU A 100 7.80 17.71 7.23
CA GLU A 100 6.49 18.07 6.65
C GLU A 100 6.29 17.51 5.24
N GLU A 101 7.36 17.14 4.54
CA GLU A 101 7.30 16.72 3.14
C GLU A 101 6.98 15.22 3.01
N CYS A 102 5.96 14.90 2.21
CA CYS A 102 5.66 13.52 1.83
C CYS A 102 6.30 13.16 0.50
N ALA A 103 6.85 11.95 0.46
CA ALA A 103 7.20 11.26 -0.76
C ALA A 103 6.07 10.28 -1.13
N VAL A 104 5.78 10.20 -2.42
CA VAL A 104 4.83 9.25 -3.00
C VAL A 104 5.57 8.31 -3.94
N PHE A 105 5.14 7.05 -3.99
CA PHE A 105 5.76 5.99 -4.80
C PHE A 105 4.69 5.10 -5.40
N SER A 106 4.94 4.56 -6.58
CA SER A 106 4.07 3.58 -7.26
C SER A 106 4.69 2.19 -7.28
N LEU A 107 3.87 1.14 -7.32
CA LEU A 107 4.36 -0.24 -7.49
C LEU A 107 4.97 -0.53 -8.88
N GLU A 108 4.81 0.40 -9.82
CA GLU A 108 5.27 0.24 -11.19
C GLU A 108 6.03 1.49 -11.63
N SER A 109 7.10 1.27 -12.41
CA SER A 109 7.80 2.34 -13.13
C SER A 109 6.84 3.09 -14.05
N THR A 110 6.81 4.41 -13.92
CA THR A 110 5.97 5.30 -14.74
C THR A 110 6.83 6.37 -15.39
N PRO A 111 6.65 6.68 -16.69
CA PRO A 111 7.34 7.80 -17.32
C PRO A 111 7.20 9.10 -16.52
N ASN A 112 8.30 9.85 -16.39
CA ASN A 112 8.31 11.08 -15.58
C ASN A 112 7.22 12.09 -15.98
N ASP A 113 6.90 12.19 -17.27
CA ASP A 113 5.88 13.09 -17.79
C ASP A 113 4.44 12.66 -17.46
N GLU A 114 4.21 11.38 -17.18
CA GLU A 114 2.92 10.82 -16.76
C GLU A 114 2.78 10.75 -15.24
N TYR A 115 3.90 10.64 -14.52
CA TYR A 115 3.92 10.42 -13.07
C TYR A 115 3.22 11.54 -12.30
N ASP A 116 3.56 12.80 -12.59
CA ASP A 116 2.98 13.96 -11.92
C ASP A 116 1.47 14.08 -12.15
N ASP A 117 1.01 13.78 -13.37
CA ASP A 117 -0.41 13.76 -13.71
C ASP A 117 -1.15 12.69 -12.91
N ARG A 118 -0.55 11.50 -12.75
CA ARG A 118 -1.14 10.42 -11.93
C ARG A 118 -1.16 10.78 -10.44
N VAL A 119 -0.08 11.37 -9.91
CA VAL A 119 -0.01 11.80 -8.51
C VAL A 119 -1.06 12.88 -8.22
N ALA A 120 -1.29 13.82 -9.15
CA ALA A 120 -2.28 14.88 -8.99
C ALA A 120 -3.74 14.38 -8.91
N GLU A 121 -4.02 13.16 -9.38
CA GLU A 121 -5.33 12.51 -9.27
C GLU A 121 -5.53 11.76 -7.95
N LEU A 122 -4.47 11.56 -7.16
CA LEU A 122 -4.54 10.86 -5.88
C LEU A 122 -5.09 11.77 -4.77
N THR A 123 -5.76 11.14 -3.82
CA THR A 123 -6.10 11.79 -2.54
C THR A 123 -5.00 11.44 -1.55
N PRO A 124 -4.20 12.41 -1.05
CA PRO A 124 -3.17 12.10 -0.09
C PRO A 124 -3.79 11.66 1.26
N PRO A 125 -3.11 10.80 2.03
CA PRO A 125 -3.50 10.50 3.39
C PRO A 125 -3.40 11.76 4.25
N SER A 126 -4.16 11.83 5.35
CA SER A 126 -4.26 13.02 6.20
C SER A 126 -2.94 13.51 6.79
N PHE A 127 -1.94 12.64 6.90
CA PHE A 127 -0.60 13.04 7.34
C PHE A 127 0.22 13.72 6.24
N CYS A 128 -0.25 13.73 4.98
CA CYS A 128 0.35 14.36 3.81
C CYS A 128 -0.48 15.54 3.26
N GLU A 129 -1.51 15.98 3.98
CA GLU A 129 -2.32 17.17 3.63
C GLU A 129 -1.71 18.49 4.14
#